data_AF-A0AAX3JQ59-F1
#
_entry.id   AF-A0AAX3JQ59-F1
#
_cell.length_a   1.000
_cell.length_b   1.000
_cell.length_c   1.000
_cell.angle_alpha   90.00
_cell.angle_beta   90.00
_cell.angle_gamma   90.00
#
_symmetry.space_group_name_H-M   'P 1'
#
loop_
_entity.id
_entity.type
_entity.pdbx_description
1 polymer ?
#
loop_
_entity_poly.entity_id
_entity_poly.type
_entity_poly.pdbx_seq_one_letter_code
_entity_poly.pdbx_strand_id
1 'polypeptide(L)'
;MDIYKSSLFIKYQKKYKHKYGIDIKDYIKPKILNVNFKDFEQAHLTPKQLEVLRSIEKHNQTKIILCGGIASGKTFLACYLFLKILLTDKHLYKQDTNNFILGNSQKSLEINVLGQFDKIASMLNISFLPKYSNTSYFEVDSLRVNLYGGDKASDFERFRGSNSAIIYINEATTLHKETLIECLKRLRVGKQTIIFDTNPDHPEHYFKTDYIDNTDTYFTYNFTTYDNPLIPADFIKTQEQLYKDSLTYKARVLLGEWVASHDTIFTNVNLISNYEFKSPIAYLDPAYSIGGDNSALCVLEMVDNKFYAFIFQEKLPASDPRVLNTIKTILSNLNVHTLYIEDRDNTTGQGSITKTFMGLRAHMNHYYRIAPIKPIINKFTRIATLIGPINSSNLSILDFSSKSAISDIYKYKGDGKGDDDSLDSLSALYMLLTLDKRALKAHFTKIRLL
;
A
#
# COMPACT_ATOMS: atom_id res chain seq x y z
N MET A 1 -23.41 22.91 -16.86
CA MET A 1 -24.56 23.23 -17.75
C MET A 1 -24.87 24.70 -17.53
N ASP A 2 -24.78 25.55 -18.55
CA ASP A 2 -25.04 26.98 -18.43
C ASP A 2 -26.54 27.20 -18.16
N ILE A 3 -26.91 27.51 -16.91
CA ILE A 3 -28.29 27.68 -16.49
C ILE A 3 -29.00 28.76 -17.32
N TYR A 4 -28.25 29.76 -17.81
CA TYR A 4 -28.74 30.86 -18.64
C TYR A 4 -29.12 30.43 -20.06
N LYS A 5 -28.69 29.23 -20.49
CA LYS A 5 -29.06 28.61 -21.77
C LYS A 5 -30.15 27.54 -21.63
N SER A 6 -30.60 27.24 -20.41
CA SER A 6 -31.67 26.26 -20.20
C SER A 6 -33.01 26.78 -20.75
N SER A 7 -33.82 25.88 -21.32
CA SER A 7 -35.16 26.21 -21.84
C SER A 7 -36.07 26.77 -20.74
N LEU A 8 -35.91 26.29 -19.51
CA LEU A 8 -36.64 26.75 -18.34
C LEU A 8 -36.28 28.20 -17.99
N PHE A 9 -34.99 28.52 -17.92
CA PHE A 9 -34.52 29.88 -17.64
C PHE A 9 -34.99 30.86 -18.71
N ILE A 10 -34.86 30.51 -20.00
CA ILE A 10 -35.33 31.36 -21.11
C ILE A 10 -36.85 31.62 -21.01
N LYS A 11 -37.63 30.61 -20.64
CA LYS A 11 -39.09 30.74 -20.45
C LYS A 11 -39.42 31.71 -19.32
N TYR A 12 -38.77 31.57 -18.16
CA TYR A 12 -39.01 32.46 -17.01
C TYR A 12 -38.46 33.87 -17.23
N GLN A 13 -37.30 34.01 -17.87
CA GLN A 13 -36.71 35.29 -18.27
C GLN A 13 -37.67 36.07 -19.16
N LYS A 14 -38.23 35.44 -20.21
CA LYS A 14 -39.23 36.08 -21.09
C LYS A 14 -40.47 36.52 -20.32
N LYS A 15 -40.98 35.68 -19.41
CA LYS A 15 -42.15 36.00 -18.58
C LYS A 15 -41.87 37.19 -17.66
N TYR A 16 -40.68 37.26 -17.07
CA TYR A 16 -40.26 38.35 -16.21
C TYR A 16 -40.09 39.66 -17.00
N LYS A 17 -39.43 39.61 -18.16
CA LYS A 17 -39.27 40.75 -19.07
C LYS A 17 -40.61 41.32 -19.50
N HIS A 18 -41.58 40.46 -19.83
CA HIS A 18 -42.92 40.88 -20.20
C HIS A 18 -43.68 41.54 -19.04
N LYS A 19 -43.54 41.01 -17.81
CA LYS A 19 -44.26 41.50 -16.64
C LYS A 19 -43.69 42.81 -16.08
N TYR A 20 -42.37 42.99 -16.13
CA TYR A 20 -41.69 44.06 -15.42
C TYR A 20 -40.91 45.02 -16.33
N GLY A 21 -40.86 44.78 -17.65
CA GLY A 21 -40.09 45.59 -18.61
C GLY A 21 -38.56 45.46 -18.47
N ILE A 22 -38.09 44.59 -17.57
CA ILE A 22 -36.68 44.43 -17.19
C ILE A 22 -36.19 43.10 -17.74
N ASP A 23 -35.15 43.12 -18.58
CA ASP A 23 -34.48 41.89 -18.99
C ASP A 23 -33.42 41.50 -17.95
N ILE A 24 -33.66 40.39 -17.23
CA ILE A 24 -32.71 39.90 -16.21
C ILE A 24 -31.32 39.64 -16.83
N LYS A 25 -31.21 39.34 -18.14
CA LYS A 25 -29.89 39.22 -18.81
C LYS A 25 -29.07 40.49 -18.76
N ASP A 26 -29.68 41.67 -18.73
CA ASP A 26 -28.97 42.95 -18.67
C ASP A 26 -28.28 43.16 -17.31
N TYR A 27 -28.74 42.43 -16.28
CA TYR A 27 -28.22 42.46 -14.91
C TYR A 27 -27.40 41.22 -14.56
N ILE A 28 -27.54 40.14 -15.33
CA ILE A 28 -26.68 38.97 -15.25
C ILE A 28 -25.45 39.22 -16.12
N LYS A 29 -24.42 39.81 -15.53
CA LYS A 29 -23.07 39.62 -16.04
C LYS A 29 -22.65 38.21 -15.64
N PRO A 30 -22.36 37.27 -16.56
CA PRO A 30 -21.59 36.09 -16.17
C PRO A 30 -20.32 36.64 -15.52
N LYS A 31 -20.17 36.43 -14.21
CA LYS A 31 -18.91 36.73 -13.53
C LYS A 31 -17.89 35.83 -14.20
N ILE A 32 -17.11 36.39 -15.13
CA ILE A 32 -15.89 35.74 -15.59
C ILE A 32 -15.09 35.56 -14.31
N LEU A 33 -14.86 34.31 -13.93
CA LEU A 33 -14.08 33.99 -12.76
C LEU A 33 -12.64 34.38 -13.08
N ASN A 34 -12.28 35.62 -12.75
CA ASN A 34 -10.95 36.16 -12.97
C ASN A 34 -10.09 35.79 -11.76
N VAL A 35 -9.76 34.51 -11.65
CA VAL A 35 -8.91 34.00 -10.56
C VAL A 35 -7.49 34.48 -10.80
N ASN A 36 -6.99 35.33 -9.92
CA ASN A 36 -5.59 35.73 -9.97
C ASN A 36 -4.72 34.68 -9.26
N PHE A 37 -4.41 33.60 -9.96
CA PHE A 37 -3.54 32.54 -9.45
C PHE A 37 -2.15 33.05 -9.09
N LYS A 38 -1.58 33.98 -9.86
CA LYS A 38 -0.22 34.50 -9.62
C LYS A 38 -0.11 35.26 -8.30
N ASP A 39 -1.08 36.13 -8.00
CA ASP A 39 -1.08 36.87 -6.74
C ASP A 39 -1.26 35.90 -5.56
N PHE A 40 -2.16 34.92 -5.70
CA PHE A 40 -2.34 33.88 -4.69
C PHE A 40 -1.03 33.10 -4.45
N GLU A 41 -0.35 32.67 -5.51
CA GLU A 41 0.89 31.90 -5.43
C GLU A 41 1.96 32.66 -4.64
N GLN A 42 2.18 33.93 -5.00
CA GLN A 42 3.20 34.76 -4.35
C GLN A 42 2.85 35.09 -2.89
N ALA A 43 1.55 35.22 -2.57
CA ALA A 43 1.09 35.58 -1.23
C ALA A 43 1.00 34.39 -0.27
N HIS A 44 0.70 33.18 -0.77
CA HIS A 44 0.26 32.07 0.08
C HIS A 44 1.07 30.78 -0.06
N LEU A 45 1.90 30.61 -1.10
CA LEU A 45 2.76 29.44 -1.21
C LEU A 45 4.12 29.67 -0.56
N THR A 46 4.62 28.63 0.13
CA THR A 46 5.97 28.65 0.70
C THR A 46 7.04 28.62 -0.40
N PRO A 47 8.31 28.97 -0.10
CA PRO A 47 9.38 28.91 -1.09
C PRO A 47 9.51 27.55 -1.77
N LYS A 48 9.43 26.45 -1.00
CA LYS A 48 9.48 25.09 -1.55
C LYS A 48 8.28 24.77 -2.44
N GLN A 49 7.07 25.20 -2.03
CA GLN A 49 5.87 25.01 -2.84
C GLN A 49 5.94 25.78 -4.17
N LEU A 50 6.47 27.01 -4.16
CA LEU A 50 6.68 27.83 -5.36
C LEU A 50 7.73 27.22 -6.30
N GLU A 51 8.83 26.71 -5.76
CA GLU A 51 9.86 25.99 -6.52
C GLU A 51 9.24 24.80 -7.27
N VAL A 52 8.48 23.96 -6.55
CA VAL A 52 7.81 22.78 -7.10
C VAL A 52 6.78 23.19 -8.16
N LEU A 53 5.93 24.18 -7.87
CA LEU A 53 4.94 24.69 -8.84
C LEU A 53 5.60 25.16 -10.14
N ARG A 54 6.65 25.98 -10.05
CA ARG A 54 7.37 26.49 -11.22
C ARG A 54 8.00 25.37 -12.03
N SER A 55 8.53 24.34 -11.37
CA SER A 55 9.09 23.16 -12.04
C SER A 55 8.01 22.38 -12.81
N ILE A 56 6.85 22.15 -12.19
CA ILE A 56 5.70 21.48 -12.81
C ILE A 56 5.24 22.23 -14.06
N GLU A 57 5.08 23.55 -13.97
CA GLU A 57 4.61 24.39 -15.07
C GLU A 57 5.63 24.48 -16.20
N LYS A 58 6.91 24.73 -15.88
CA LYS A 58 7.98 24.87 -16.87
C LYS A 58 8.10 23.63 -17.75
N HIS A 59 7.89 22.44 -17.19
CA HIS A 59 8.04 21.17 -17.90
C HIS A 59 6.69 20.54 -18.29
N ASN A 60 5.57 21.24 -18.09
CA ASN A 60 4.22 20.76 -18.40
C ASN A 60 3.90 19.37 -17.82
N GLN A 61 4.34 19.10 -16.60
CA GLN A 61 4.21 17.78 -15.98
C GLN A 61 2.75 17.44 -15.66
N THR A 62 2.34 16.19 -15.91
CA THR A 62 0.97 15.72 -15.70
C THR A 62 0.85 14.55 -14.74
N LYS A 63 1.95 13.88 -14.38
CA LYS A 63 1.97 12.77 -13.42
C LYS A 63 2.88 13.15 -12.25
N ILE A 64 2.29 13.76 -11.23
CA ILE A 64 3.02 14.49 -10.18
C ILE A 64 2.86 13.75 -8.86
N ILE A 65 3.97 13.46 -8.18
CA ILE A 65 3.98 12.87 -6.84
C ILE A 65 4.59 13.88 -5.86
N LEU A 66 3.82 14.28 -4.85
CA LEU A 66 4.30 15.07 -3.72
C LEU A 66 4.50 14.13 -2.53
N CYS A 67 5.74 13.68 -2.34
CA CYS A 67 6.09 12.74 -1.27
C CYS A 67 6.76 13.49 -0.13
N GLY A 68 6.51 13.12 1.13
CA GLY A 68 7.27 13.73 2.20
C GLY A 68 6.72 13.63 3.61
N GLY A 69 7.44 14.25 4.54
CA GLY A 69 7.11 14.29 5.96
C GLY A 69 5.79 14.99 6.27
N ILE A 70 5.29 14.80 7.49
CA ILE A 70 4.07 15.40 8.00
C ILE A 70 4.18 16.93 8.07
N ALA A 71 3.03 17.60 7.99
CA ALA A 71 2.91 19.05 8.09
C ALA A 71 3.75 19.87 7.09
N SER A 72 4.44 19.24 6.14
CA SER A 72 5.33 19.86 5.15
C SER A 72 4.65 20.76 4.11
N GLY A 73 3.31 20.85 4.13
CA GLY A 73 2.53 21.65 3.18
C GLY A 73 2.25 20.96 1.85
N LYS A 74 2.64 19.69 1.66
CA LYS A 74 2.40 18.94 0.42
C LYS A 74 0.91 18.81 0.05
N THR A 75 0.04 18.53 1.03
CA THR A 75 -1.42 18.38 0.82
C THR A 75 -2.06 19.70 0.37
N PHE A 76 -1.62 20.84 0.95
CA PHE A 76 -2.10 22.16 0.54
C PHE A 76 -1.73 22.44 -0.92
N LEU A 77 -0.48 22.16 -1.31
CA LEU A 77 -0.03 22.33 -2.69
C LEU A 77 -0.78 21.40 -3.65
N ALA A 78 -1.03 20.14 -3.26
CA ALA A 78 -1.81 19.19 -4.07
C ALA A 78 -3.23 19.70 -4.33
N CYS A 79 -3.91 20.17 -3.28
CA CYS A 79 -5.26 20.74 -3.39
C CYS A 79 -5.27 22.00 -4.27
N TYR A 80 -4.27 22.87 -4.11
CA TYR A 80 -4.12 24.07 -4.93
C TYR A 80 -3.89 23.73 -6.41
N LEU A 81 -2.94 22.84 -6.71
CA LEU A 81 -2.65 22.36 -8.06
C LEU A 81 -3.90 21.77 -8.70
N PHE A 82 -4.63 20.93 -7.95
CA PHE A 82 -5.88 20.35 -8.43
C PHE A 82 -6.90 21.44 -8.78
N LEU A 83 -7.16 22.43 -7.91
CA LEU A 83 -8.09 23.53 -8.21
C LEU A 83 -7.63 24.36 -9.41
N LYS A 84 -6.35 24.72 -9.47
CA LYS A 84 -5.79 25.51 -10.56
C LYS A 84 -6.02 24.82 -11.89
N ILE A 85 -5.59 23.56 -12.03
CA ILE A 85 -5.77 22.79 -13.25
C ILE A 85 -7.26 22.58 -13.53
N LEU A 86 -8.05 22.21 -12.51
CA LEU A 86 -9.48 22.01 -12.64
C LEU A 86 -10.16 23.22 -13.29
N LEU A 87 -9.83 24.44 -12.83
CA LEU A 87 -10.45 25.68 -13.29
C LEU A 87 -9.89 26.17 -14.62
N THR A 88 -8.57 26.14 -14.81
CA THR A 88 -7.91 26.56 -16.05
C THR A 88 -8.33 25.71 -17.25
N ASP A 89 -8.43 24.39 -17.04
CA ASP A 89 -8.74 23.44 -18.10
C ASP A 89 -10.25 23.15 -18.23
N LYS A 90 -11.11 23.95 -17.60
CA LYS A 90 -12.58 23.79 -17.63
C LYS A 90 -13.17 23.64 -19.03
N HIS A 91 -12.57 24.32 -20.01
CA HIS A 91 -12.98 24.30 -21.41
C HIS A 91 -12.70 22.95 -22.12
N LEU A 92 -11.87 22.09 -21.54
CA LEU A 92 -11.53 20.76 -22.05
C LEU A 92 -12.49 19.66 -21.55
N TYR A 93 -13.37 19.97 -20.60
CA TYR A 93 -14.26 18.98 -19.99
C TYR A 93 -15.54 18.78 -20.81
N LYS A 94 -15.92 17.53 -20.97
CA LYS A 94 -17.18 17.09 -21.58
C LYS A 94 -18.25 16.93 -20.51
N GLN A 95 -19.51 16.80 -20.94
CA GLN A 95 -20.65 16.65 -20.03
C GLN A 95 -20.55 15.42 -19.11
N ASP A 96 -19.87 14.36 -19.56
CA ASP A 96 -19.65 13.10 -18.85
C ASP A 96 -18.29 13.04 -18.12
N THR A 97 -17.55 14.15 -18.06
CA THR A 97 -16.24 14.18 -17.39
C THR A 97 -16.41 14.12 -15.86
N ASN A 98 -15.88 13.07 -15.26
CA ASN A 98 -15.84 12.84 -13.82
C ASN A 98 -14.44 13.12 -13.29
N ASN A 99 -14.15 14.37 -12.93
CA ASN A 99 -12.94 14.67 -12.15
C ASN A 99 -13.22 14.32 -10.68
N PHE A 100 -12.30 13.60 -10.04
CA PHE A 100 -12.54 13.09 -8.70
C PHE A 100 -11.28 13.06 -7.85
N ILE A 101 -11.50 12.84 -6.56
CA ILE A 101 -10.46 12.67 -5.54
C ILE A 101 -10.63 11.29 -4.92
N LEU A 102 -9.51 10.59 -4.77
CA LEU A 102 -9.43 9.29 -4.11
C LEU A 102 -8.58 9.43 -2.85
N GLY A 103 -8.96 8.77 -1.77
CA GLY A 103 -8.18 8.65 -0.55
C GLY A 103 -8.46 7.33 0.13
N ASN A 104 -7.82 7.07 1.27
CA ASN A 104 -8.05 5.83 2.04
C ASN A 104 -9.55 5.52 2.18
N SER A 105 -10.32 6.48 2.70
CA SER A 105 -11.78 6.40 2.75
C SER A 105 -12.41 7.72 2.33
N GLN A 106 -13.68 7.67 1.92
CA GLN A 106 -14.46 8.90 1.67
C GLN A 106 -14.50 9.80 2.92
N LYS A 107 -14.54 9.20 4.12
CA LYS A 107 -14.57 9.96 5.37
C LYS A 107 -13.24 10.65 5.67
N SER A 108 -12.10 10.02 5.38
CA SER A 108 -10.79 10.66 5.56
C SER A 108 -10.63 11.86 4.62
N LEU A 109 -11.14 11.77 3.39
CA LEU A 109 -11.17 12.92 2.47
C LEU A 109 -12.02 14.09 3.00
N GLU A 110 -13.19 13.79 3.58
CA GLU A 110 -14.05 14.83 4.17
C GLU A 110 -13.35 15.60 5.30
N ILE A 111 -12.50 14.92 6.08
CA ILE A 111 -11.81 15.52 7.22
C ILE A 111 -10.51 16.20 6.78
N ASN A 112 -9.67 15.51 6.02
CA ASN A 112 -8.29 15.93 5.75
C ASN A 112 -8.18 16.87 4.55
N VAL A 113 -9.09 16.75 3.58
CA VAL A 113 -8.94 17.34 2.25
C VAL A 113 -9.96 18.43 1.97
N LEU A 114 -11.25 18.22 2.29
CA LEU A 114 -12.28 19.24 2.02
C LEU A 114 -12.02 20.57 2.74
N GLY A 115 -11.53 20.54 3.98
CA GLY A 115 -11.16 21.76 4.69
C GLY A 115 -10.04 22.55 4.00
N GLN A 116 -9.11 21.88 3.30
CA GLN A 116 -8.06 22.56 2.52
C GLN A 116 -8.63 23.16 1.25
N PHE A 117 -9.52 22.45 0.55
CA PHE A 117 -10.20 22.99 -0.63
C PHE A 117 -11.06 24.22 -0.28
N ASP A 118 -11.84 24.16 0.79
CA ASP A 118 -12.65 25.29 1.27
C ASP A 118 -11.79 26.52 1.58
N LYS A 119 -10.68 26.31 2.31
CA LYS A 119 -9.71 27.35 2.62
C LYS A 119 -9.12 27.99 1.35
N ILE A 120 -8.64 27.18 0.41
CA ILE A 120 -8.03 27.68 -0.84
C ILE A 120 -9.08 28.39 -1.71
N ALA A 121 -10.28 27.82 -1.84
CA ALA A 121 -11.36 28.43 -2.62
C ALA A 121 -11.79 29.77 -2.03
N SER A 122 -11.90 29.88 -0.69
CA SER A 122 -12.18 31.13 0.01
C SER A 122 -11.10 32.18 -0.27
N MET A 123 -9.81 31.82 -0.16
CA MET A 123 -8.68 32.70 -0.49
C MET A 123 -8.68 33.14 -1.97
N LEU A 124 -9.10 32.28 -2.89
CA LEU A 124 -9.25 32.58 -4.32
C LEU A 124 -10.56 33.31 -4.65
N ASN A 125 -11.42 33.57 -3.66
CA ASN A 125 -12.77 34.14 -3.83
C ASN A 125 -13.66 33.34 -4.79
N ILE A 126 -13.62 32.02 -4.70
CA ILE A 126 -14.38 31.07 -5.53
C ILE A 126 -15.47 30.41 -4.68
N SER A 127 -16.65 30.22 -5.27
CA SER A 127 -17.71 29.45 -4.61
C SER A 127 -17.29 27.99 -4.46
N PHE A 128 -17.33 27.50 -3.22
CA PHE A 128 -17.10 26.11 -2.84
C PHE A 128 -18.28 25.61 -2.02
N LEU A 129 -18.88 24.49 -2.43
CA LEU A 129 -20.05 23.93 -1.79
C LEU A 129 -19.87 22.41 -1.57
N PRO A 130 -19.49 21.98 -0.36
CA PRO A 130 -19.43 20.57 -0.04
C PRO A 130 -20.85 19.98 0.10
N LYS A 131 -21.02 18.75 -0.37
CA LYS A 131 -22.27 17.99 -0.32
C LYS A 131 -22.00 16.60 0.26
N TYR A 132 -22.58 16.35 1.43
CA TYR A 132 -22.46 15.08 2.14
C TYR A 132 -23.67 14.22 1.83
N SER A 133 -23.45 13.08 1.17
CA SER A 133 -24.49 12.09 0.85
C SER A 133 -23.86 10.70 0.72
N ASN A 134 -24.61 9.69 0.27
CA ASN A 134 -24.05 8.37 -0.07
C ASN A 134 -22.91 8.45 -1.10
N THR A 135 -22.89 9.50 -1.92
CA THR A 135 -21.73 9.91 -2.74
C THR A 135 -21.33 11.31 -2.28
N SER A 136 -20.27 11.44 -1.49
CA SER A 136 -19.76 12.78 -1.12
C SER A 136 -19.09 13.42 -2.32
N TYR A 137 -19.38 14.69 -2.55
CA TYR A 137 -18.79 15.51 -3.61
C TYR A 137 -18.74 16.96 -3.14
N PHE A 138 -17.99 17.78 -3.87
CA PHE A 138 -18.13 19.24 -3.76
C PHE A 138 -18.36 19.85 -5.13
N GLU A 139 -18.95 21.04 -5.12
CA GLU A 139 -19.05 21.89 -6.30
C GLU A 139 -18.14 23.09 -6.16
N VAL A 140 -17.31 23.35 -7.17
CA VAL A 140 -16.47 24.54 -7.28
C VAL A 140 -16.66 25.17 -8.65
N ASP A 141 -17.08 26.43 -8.71
CA ASP A 141 -17.41 27.10 -9.98
C ASP A 141 -18.30 26.26 -10.94
N SER A 142 -19.37 25.67 -10.40
CA SER A 142 -20.29 24.78 -11.13
C SER A 142 -19.66 23.49 -11.68
N LEU A 143 -18.43 23.16 -11.28
CA LEU A 143 -17.79 21.87 -11.55
C LEU A 143 -17.99 20.97 -10.33
N ARG A 144 -18.54 19.79 -10.57
CA ARG A 144 -18.69 18.75 -9.55
C ARG A 144 -17.43 17.90 -9.50
N VAL A 145 -16.93 17.66 -8.29
CA VAL A 145 -15.80 16.77 -8.01
C VAL A 145 -16.23 15.72 -7.01
N ASN A 146 -16.23 14.45 -7.41
CA ASN A 146 -16.64 13.34 -6.56
C ASN A 146 -15.48 12.90 -5.63
N LEU A 147 -15.84 12.39 -4.45
CA LEU A 147 -14.89 11.82 -3.48
C LEU A 147 -15.12 10.32 -3.37
N TYR A 148 -14.05 9.54 -3.44
CA TYR A 148 -14.11 8.09 -3.32
C TYR A 148 -13.11 7.58 -2.29
N GLY A 149 -13.47 6.49 -1.59
CA GLY A 149 -12.52 5.66 -0.85
C GLY A 149 -11.79 4.70 -1.78
N GLY A 150 -10.65 4.19 -1.33
CA GLY A 150 -9.81 3.30 -2.14
C GLY A 150 -8.99 2.30 -1.33
N ASP A 151 -9.34 2.05 -0.06
CA ASP A 151 -8.67 1.09 0.81
C ASP A 151 -8.90 -0.37 0.39
N LYS A 152 -10.01 -0.65 -0.31
CA LYS A 152 -10.37 -2.01 -0.73
C LYS A 152 -10.22 -2.20 -2.23
N ALA A 153 -9.89 -3.44 -2.61
CA ALA A 153 -9.80 -3.84 -4.01
C ALA A 153 -11.11 -3.62 -4.79
N SER A 154 -12.27 -3.64 -4.15
CA SER A 154 -13.57 -3.44 -4.82
C SER A 154 -13.98 -1.97 -4.97
N ASP A 155 -13.29 -1.02 -4.32
CA ASP A 155 -13.74 0.38 -4.32
C ASP A 155 -13.69 1.03 -5.70
N PHE A 156 -12.85 0.51 -6.61
CA PHE A 156 -12.79 1.01 -7.98
C PHE A 156 -14.12 0.88 -8.73
N GLU A 157 -15.00 -0.04 -8.32
CA GLU A 157 -16.30 -0.25 -8.96
C GLU A 157 -17.14 1.03 -8.98
N ARG A 158 -16.99 1.91 -7.97
CA ARG A 158 -17.77 3.16 -7.83
C ARG A 158 -17.47 4.21 -8.89
N PHE A 159 -16.26 4.19 -9.44
CA PHE A 159 -15.83 5.13 -10.49
C PHE A 159 -15.51 4.42 -11.81
N ARG A 160 -15.70 3.10 -11.87
CA ARG A 160 -15.52 2.30 -13.08
C ARG A 160 -16.44 2.80 -14.19
N GLY A 161 -15.88 2.95 -15.40
CA GLY A 161 -16.62 3.42 -16.57
C GLY A 161 -16.69 4.94 -16.74
N SER A 162 -16.23 5.72 -15.74
CA SER A 162 -16.13 7.17 -15.88
C SER A 162 -14.88 7.61 -16.65
N ASN A 163 -14.91 8.82 -17.20
CA ASN A 163 -13.76 9.44 -17.86
C ASN A 163 -13.34 10.70 -17.10
N SER A 164 -12.06 10.81 -16.77
CA SER A 164 -11.50 11.92 -16.00
C SER A 164 -10.48 12.68 -16.82
N ALA A 165 -10.39 13.98 -16.57
CA ALA A 165 -9.31 14.83 -17.07
C ALA A 165 -8.25 15.12 -16.01
N ILE A 166 -8.68 15.22 -14.75
CA ILE A 166 -7.80 15.34 -13.60
C ILE A 166 -8.28 14.44 -12.45
N ILE A 167 -7.32 13.80 -11.78
CA ILE A 167 -7.55 13.02 -10.57
C ILE A 167 -6.53 13.45 -9.50
N TYR A 168 -6.99 13.60 -8.26
CA TYR A 168 -6.10 13.77 -7.10
C TYR A 168 -6.20 12.56 -6.17
N ILE A 169 -5.06 11.99 -5.81
CA ILE A 169 -4.91 10.87 -4.90
C ILE A 169 -4.31 11.37 -3.59
N ASN A 170 -5.09 11.34 -2.52
CA ASN A 170 -4.64 11.68 -1.19
C ASN A 170 -4.12 10.45 -0.44
N GLU A 171 -2.98 10.60 0.23
CA GLU A 171 -2.33 9.53 1.01
C GLU A 171 -2.13 8.24 0.19
N ALA A 172 -1.53 8.35 -1.00
CA ALA A 172 -1.49 7.27 -2.00
C ALA A 172 -1.00 5.91 -1.49
N THR A 173 -0.07 5.89 -0.52
CA THR A 173 0.43 4.66 0.12
C THR A 173 -0.68 3.85 0.83
N THR A 174 -1.75 4.51 1.28
CA THR A 174 -2.86 3.85 2.01
C THR A 174 -3.87 3.15 1.11
N LEU A 175 -3.81 3.35 -0.21
CA LEU A 175 -4.77 2.79 -1.15
C LEU A 175 -4.41 1.35 -1.52
N HIS A 176 -5.42 0.60 -1.97
CA HIS A 176 -5.21 -0.69 -2.60
C HIS A 176 -4.60 -0.53 -4.00
N LYS A 177 -3.62 -1.37 -4.34
CA LYS A 177 -2.88 -1.33 -5.62
C LYS A 177 -3.82 -1.40 -6.84
N GLU A 178 -4.73 -2.36 -6.87
CA GLU A 178 -5.72 -2.54 -7.95
C GLU A 178 -6.61 -1.30 -8.15
N THR A 179 -7.01 -0.65 -7.06
CA THR A 179 -7.83 0.56 -7.13
C THR A 179 -7.06 1.69 -7.81
N LEU A 180 -5.77 1.82 -7.52
CA LEU A 180 -4.90 2.82 -8.14
C LEU A 180 -4.68 2.54 -9.65
N ILE A 181 -4.48 1.27 -10.02
CA ILE A 181 -4.37 0.84 -11.41
C ILE A 181 -5.66 1.16 -12.18
N GLU A 182 -6.83 0.85 -11.59
CA GLU A 182 -8.12 1.17 -12.20
C GLU A 182 -8.38 2.68 -12.30
N CYS A 183 -7.89 3.45 -11.34
CA CYS A 183 -7.95 4.90 -11.34
C CYS A 183 -7.17 5.50 -12.53
N LEU A 184 -5.93 5.06 -12.78
CA LEU A 184 -5.14 5.50 -13.92
C LEU A 184 -5.85 5.28 -15.26
N LYS A 185 -6.58 4.18 -15.39
CA LYS A 185 -7.36 3.85 -16.60
C LYS A 185 -8.51 4.84 -16.86
N ARG A 186 -8.87 5.72 -15.92
CA ARG A 186 -9.94 6.72 -16.08
C ARG A 186 -9.45 8.02 -16.73
N LEU A 187 -8.15 8.31 -16.70
CA LEU A 187 -7.55 9.50 -17.32
C LEU A 187 -7.61 9.39 -18.85
N ARG A 188 -8.66 9.97 -19.46
CA ARG A 188 -8.98 9.79 -20.89
C ARG A 188 -9.43 11.09 -21.58
N VAL A 189 -9.58 12.18 -20.82
CA VAL A 189 -10.10 13.45 -21.31
C VAL A 189 -9.07 14.55 -21.07
N GLY A 190 -8.99 15.52 -21.98
CA GLY A 190 -8.13 16.70 -21.80
C GLY A 190 -6.66 16.34 -21.58
N LYS A 191 -6.02 17.05 -20.66
CA LYS A 191 -4.58 16.96 -20.36
C LYS A 191 -4.17 15.69 -19.59
N GLN A 192 -5.14 14.92 -19.07
CA GLN A 192 -4.91 13.65 -18.37
C GLN A 192 -3.91 13.79 -17.20
N THR A 193 -4.25 14.65 -16.24
CA THR A 193 -3.39 14.96 -15.11
C THR A 193 -3.72 14.12 -13.88
N ILE A 194 -2.71 13.62 -13.20
CA ILE A 194 -2.85 12.97 -11.89
C ILE A 194 -1.84 13.54 -10.90
N ILE A 195 -2.34 13.84 -9.71
CA ILE A 195 -1.57 14.38 -8.59
C ILE A 195 -1.67 13.37 -7.46
N PHE A 196 -0.55 12.99 -6.87
CA PHE A 196 -0.49 12.18 -5.67
C PHE A 196 0.10 13.03 -4.54
N ASP A 197 -0.45 12.92 -3.33
CA ASP A 197 0.31 13.22 -2.12
C ASP A 197 0.45 11.95 -1.27
N THR A 198 1.58 11.79 -0.59
CA THR A 198 1.80 10.65 0.30
C THR A 198 2.88 10.91 1.32
N ASN A 199 2.79 10.23 2.46
CA ASN A 199 3.93 10.02 3.35
C ASN A 199 4.68 8.75 2.92
N PRO A 200 5.99 8.65 3.22
CA PRO A 200 6.76 7.42 3.01
C PRO A 200 6.31 6.26 3.90
N ASP A 201 6.57 5.05 3.41
CA ASP A 201 6.49 3.79 4.16
C ASP A 201 7.83 3.05 4.03
N HIS A 202 7.81 1.72 4.09
CA HIS A 202 8.96 0.86 3.84
C HIS A 202 9.41 0.91 2.37
N PRO A 203 10.72 0.68 2.10
CA PRO A 203 11.30 0.78 0.75
C PRO A 203 10.61 -0.11 -0.30
N GLU A 204 10.13 -1.29 0.10
CA GLU A 204 9.49 -2.27 -0.78
C GLU A 204 7.98 -2.02 -1.00
N HIS A 205 7.43 -0.94 -0.45
CA HIS A 205 6.01 -0.64 -0.63
C HIS A 205 5.68 -0.46 -2.12
N TYR A 206 4.56 -1.02 -2.60
CA TYR A 206 4.24 -1.02 -4.04
C TYR A 206 4.21 0.40 -4.64
N PHE A 207 3.75 1.40 -3.89
CA PHE A 207 3.73 2.78 -4.37
C PHE A 207 5.14 3.35 -4.57
N LYS A 208 6.11 2.93 -3.75
CA LYS A 208 7.52 3.32 -3.90
C LYS A 208 8.11 2.70 -5.15
N THR A 209 8.00 1.38 -5.27
CA THR A 209 8.63 0.60 -6.33
C THR A 209 7.98 0.81 -7.70
N ASP A 210 6.65 0.85 -7.78
CA ASP A 210 5.94 0.93 -9.07
C ASP A 210 5.76 2.38 -9.58
N TYR A 211 5.77 3.39 -8.69
CA TYR A 211 5.43 4.78 -9.03
C TYR A 211 6.56 5.76 -8.74
N ILE A 212 7.05 5.83 -7.50
CA ILE A 212 8.09 6.81 -7.13
C ILE A 212 9.41 6.53 -7.83
N ASP A 213 9.82 5.25 -7.89
CA ASP A 213 11.06 4.82 -8.54
C ASP A 213 10.96 4.78 -10.08
N ASN A 214 9.74 4.85 -10.61
CA ASN A 214 9.49 4.97 -12.05
C ASN A 214 9.59 6.44 -12.49
N THR A 215 10.83 6.95 -12.45
CA THR A 215 11.16 8.35 -12.78
C THR A 215 10.96 8.70 -14.25
N ASP A 216 10.87 7.71 -15.14
CA ASP A 216 10.52 7.91 -16.55
C ASP A 216 9.05 8.32 -16.74
N THR A 217 8.18 7.94 -15.79
CA THR A 217 6.73 8.16 -15.87
C THR A 217 6.24 9.23 -14.90
N TYR A 218 6.78 9.26 -13.69
CA TYR A 218 6.29 10.11 -12.60
C TYR A 218 7.34 11.13 -12.16
N PHE A 219 6.90 12.37 -11.95
CA PHE A 219 7.73 13.43 -11.42
C PHE A 219 7.51 13.54 -9.91
N THR A 220 8.48 13.06 -9.15
CA THR A 220 8.42 13.04 -7.67
C THR A 220 9.14 14.23 -7.07
N TYR A 221 8.45 14.94 -6.18
CA TYR A 221 8.98 16.05 -5.40
C TYR A 221 8.93 15.69 -3.92
N ASN A 222 10.10 15.74 -3.28
CA ASN A 222 10.25 15.42 -1.87
C ASN A 222 10.08 16.67 -0.99
N PHE A 223 9.34 16.49 0.10
CA PHE A 223 9.07 17.48 1.12
C PHE A 223 9.48 16.96 2.50
N THR A 224 10.08 17.82 3.30
CA THR A 224 10.37 17.59 4.71
C THR A 224 9.47 18.47 5.55
N THR A 225 9.27 18.13 6.83
CA THR A 225 8.57 19.00 7.78
C THR A 225 9.25 20.38 7.87
N TYR A 226 10.56 20.43 7.68
CA TYR A 226 11.38 21.66 7.77
C TYR A 226 11.21 22.60 6.57
N ASP A 227 10.65 22.13 5.46
CA ASP A 227 10.38 22.97 4.28
C ASP A 227 9.20 23.93 4.47
N ASN A 228 8.40 23.73 5.52
CA ASN A 228 7.24 24.57 5.81
C ASN A 228 7.56 25.61 6.90
N PRO A 229 7.88 26.86 6.54
CA PRO A 229 8.19 27.91 7.51
C PRO A 229 6.99 28.36 8.34
N LEU A 230 5.78 27.90 8.00
CA LEU A 230 4.55 28.25 8.72
C LEU A 230 4.28 27.32 9.91
N ILE A 231 5.05 26.23 10.07
CA ILE A 231 4.92 25.35 11.24
C ILE A 231 5.56 26.02 12.45
N PRO A 232 4.88 26.05 13.62
CA PRO A 232 5.48 26.54 14.85
C PRO A 232 6.74 25.75 15.24
N ALA A 233 7.81 26.45 15.64
CA ALA A 233 9.05 25.81 16.06
C ALA A 233 8.84 24.82 17.23
N ASP A 234 7.90 25.10 18.14
CA ASP A 234 7.58 24.21 19.26
C ASP A 234 6.87 22.92 18.82
N PHE A 235 6.11 22.95 17.71
CA PHE A 235 5.58 21.73 17.11
C PHE A 235 6.73 20.86 16.60
N ILE A 236 7.68 21.44 15.87
CA ILE A 236 8.85 20.71 15.35
C ILE A 236 9.63 20.06 16.51
N LYS A 237 9.95 20.83 17.55
CA LYS A 237 10.63 20.32 18.75
C LYS A 237 9.87 19.18 19.41
N THR A 238 8.54 19.31 19.51
CA THR A 238 7.68 18.27 20.08
C THR A 238 7.72 16.99 19.25
N GLN A 239 7.62 17.09 17.91
CA GLN A 239 7.74 15.92 17.04
C GLN A 239 9.13 15.29 17.10
N GLU A 240 10.19 16.09 17.10
CA GLU A 240 11.57 15.60 17.25
C GLU A 240 11.78 14.87 18.58
N GLN A 241 11.16 15.35 19.66
CA GLN A 241 11.21 14.72 20.97
C GLN A 241 10.38 13.44 21.04
N LEU A 242 9.19 13.42 20.43
CA LEU A 242 8.33 12.23 20.35
C LEU A 242 9.02 11.06 19.63
N TYR A 243 9.83 11.36 18.62
CA TYR A 243 10.51 10.35 17.80
C TYR A 243 12.02 10.26 18.08
N LYS A 244 12.49 10.80 19.21
CA LYS A 244 13.92 10.85 19.55
C LYS A 244 14.56 9.46 19.55
N ASP A 245 13.85 8.46 20.06
CA ASP A 245 14.33 7.08 20.19
C ASP A 245 13.87 6.18 19.03
N SER A 246 13.20 6.74 18.01
CA SER A 246 12.67 6.03 16.83
C SER A 246 13.22 6.64 15.54
N LEU A 247 14.54 6.57 15.33
CA LEU A 247 15.25 7.29 14.25
C LEU A 247 14.70 7.03 12.84
N THR A 248 14.30 5.81 12.52
CA THR A 248 13.71 5.45 11.21
C THR A 248 12.28 5.99 11.07
N TYR A 249 11.50 5.95 12.14
CA TYR A 249 10.18 6.59 12.14
C TYR A 249 10.31 8.11 12.00
N LYS A 250 11.29 8.71 12.69
CA LYS A 250 11.64 10.12 12.56
C LYS A 250 12.03 10.47 11.11
N ALA A 251 12.85 9.64 10.47
CA ALA A 251 13.26 9.81 9.08
C ALA A 251 12.06 9.75 8.12
N ARG A 252 11.14 8.79 8.29
CA ARG A 252 9.90 8.73 7.49
C ARG A 252 9.01 9.95 7.71
N VAL A 253 8.71 10.24 8.97
CA VAL A 253 7.68 11.21 9.36
C VAL A 253 8.14 12.65 9.23
N LEU A 254 9.41 12.97 9.51
CA LEU A 254 9.93 14.35 9.43
C LEU A 254 10.73 14.62 8.16
N LEU A 255 11.60 13.69 7.76
CA LEU A 255 12.49 13.87 6.61
C LEU A 255 11.88 13.37 5.29
N GLY A 256 10.79 12.60 5.35
CA GLY A 256 10.18 12.07 4.14
C GLY A 256 10.99 10.92 3.51
N GLU A 257 11.76 10.18 4.30
CA GLU A 257 12.61 9.09 3.81
C GLU A 257 11.88 7.75 3.76
N TRP A 258 12.13 6.97 2.70
CA TRP A 258 11.67 5.58 2.57
C TRP A 258 12.70 4.63 3.18
N VAL A 259 12.69 4.50 4.51
CA VAL A 259 13.61 3.63 5.27
C VAL A 259 12.86 2.46 5.90
N ALA A 260 13.48 1.31 6.17
CA ALA A 260 12.86 0.23 6.93
C ALA A 260 12.63 0.65 8.41
N SER A 261 11.64 0.07 9.10
CA SER A 261 11.37 0.41 10.51
C SER A 261 12.48 -0.15 11.42
N HIS A 262 12.75 0.50 12.56
CA HIS A 262 13.70 -0.02 13.56
C HIS A 262 13.07 -1.10 14.45
N ASP A 263 11.74 -1.18 14.54
CA ASP A 263 11.03 -2.17 15.39
C ASP A 263 10.88 -3.55 14.72
N THR A 264 11.30 -3.68 13.46
CA THR A 264 11.24 -4.94 12.73
C THR A 264 12.50 -5.72 13.03
N ILE A 265 12.35 -6.93 13.55
CA ILE A 265 13.48 -7.76 14.00
C ILE A 265 14.35 -8.18 12.80
N PHE A 266 13.75 -8.36 11.63
CA PHE A 266 14.43 -8.77 10.40
C PHE A 266 14.39 -7.65 9.36
N THR A 267 15.53 -6.98 9.14
CA THR A 267 15.67 -5.87 8.18
C THR A 267 16.54 -6.22 6.97
N ASN A 268 17.40 -7.23 7.09
CA ASN A 268 18.39 -7.60 6.08
C ASN A 268 18.13 -9.00 5.52
N VAL A 269 16.95 -9.24 4.95
CA VAL A 269 16.67 -10.51 4.26
C VAL A 269 17.45 -10.55 2.94
N ASN A 270 18.37 -11.51 2.81
CA ASN A 270 19.12 -11.70 1.57
C ASN A 270 18.28 -12.48 0.55
N LEU A 271 17.76 -11.81 -0.48
CA LEU A 271 17.00 -12.44 -1.56
C LEU A 271 17.90 -12.83 -2.73
N ILE A 272 17.74 -14.06 -3.23
CA ILE A 272 18.54 -14.59 -4.34
C ILE A 272 17.64 -15.30 -5.37
N SER A 273 18.06 -15.33 -6.64
CA SER A 273 17.31 -15.98 -7.73
C SER A 273 17.90 -17.33 -8.18
N ASN A 274 19.20 -17.53 -7.93
CA ASN A 274 19.97 -18.62 -8.53
C ASN A 274 20.51 -19.59 -7.47
N TYR A 275 19.63 -20.45 -6.95
CA TYR A 275 20.04 -21.58 -6.11
C TYR A 275 19.25 -22.84 -6.48
N GLU A 276 19.98 -23.94 -6.67
CA GLU A 276 19.41 -25.25 -6.99
C GLU A 276 19.59 -26.18 -5.78
N PHE A 277 18.45 -26.61 -5.23
CA PHE A 277 18.41 -27.51 -4.09
C PHE A 277 18.88 -28.91 -4.46
N LYS A 278 19.81 -29.49 -3.67
CA LYS A 278 20.31 -30.85 -3.93
C LYS A 278 19.58 -31.90 -3.10
N SER A 279 19.42 -31.64 -1.81
CA SER A 279 18.80 -32.54 -0.84
C SER A 279 18.32 -31.74 0.39
N PRO A 280 17.32 -30.86 0.25
CA PRO A 280 16.78 -30.09 1.36
C PRO A 280 15.82 -30.90 2.23
N ILE A 281 15.54 -30.35 3.42
CA ILE A 281 14.40 -30.72 4.26
C ILE A 281 13.31 -29.66 4.16
N ALA A 282 12.06 -30.03 4.48
CA ALA A 282 10.92 -29.11 4.51
C ALA A 282 10.15 -29.23 5.82
N TYR A 283 9.49 -28.14 6.23
CA TYR A 283 8.61 -28.09 7.41
C TYR A 283 7.29 -27.45 7.00
N LEU A 284 6.20 -28.10 7.39
CA LEU A 284 4.85 -27.61 7.18
C LEU A 284 4.23 -27.24 8.52
N ASP A 285 3.90 -25.95 8.68
CA ASP A 285 2.99 -25.45 9.69
C ASP A 285 1.58 -25.31 9.06
N PRO A 286 0.64 -26.21 9.35
CA PRO A 286 -0.63 -26.26 8.66
C PRO A 286 -1.69 -25.35 9.32
N ALA A 287 -2.39 -24.56 8.50
CA ALA A 287 -3.69 -24.03 8.89
C ALA A 287 -4.76 -25.12 8.81
N TYR A 288 -5.72 -25.10 9.75
CA TYR A 288 -6.80 -26.09 9.84
C TYR A 288 -8.15 -25.55 9.36
N SER A 289 -8.31 -24.22 9.27
CA SER A 289 -9.56 -23.55 8.91
C SER A 289 -9.33 -22.35 7.99
N ILE A 290 -10.37 -21.97 7.27
CA ILE A 290 -10.34 -20.82 6.34
C ILE A 290 -10.39 -19.52 7.15
N GLY A 291 -9.53 -18.55 6.81
CA GLY A 291 -9.59 -17.18 7.33
C GLY A 291 -8.95 -16.96 8.70
N GLY A 292 -8.36 -17.99 9.31
CA GLY A 292 -7.50 -17.91 10.49
C GLY A 292 -6.02 -17.80 10.10
N ASP A 293 -5.23 -18.77 10.56
CA ASP A 293 -3.79 -18.95 10.33
C ASP A 293 -3.45 -19.18 8.84
N ASN A 294 -2.18 -19.00 8.46
CA ASN A 294 -1.69 -19.40 7.14
C ASN A 294 -1.15 -20.83 7.16
N SER A 295 -1.29 -21.55 6.05
CA SER A 295 -0.48 -22.75 5.82
C SER A 295 0.88 -22.32 5.29
N ALA A 296 1.95 -22.64 6.01
CA ALA A 296 3.31 -22.26 5.66
C ALA A 296 4.20 -23.50 5.46
N LEU A 297 4.72 -23.66 4.24
CA LEU A 297 5.75 -24.65 3.91
C LEU A 297 7.09 -23.94 3.70
N CYS A 298 8.06 -24.24 4.54
CA CYS A 298 9.44 -23.82 4.34
C CYS A 298 10.27 -25.00 3.82
N VAL A 299 11.24 -24.73 2.96
CA VAL A 299 12.26 -25.67 2.48
C VAL A 299 13.62 -25.06 2.79
N LEU A 300 14.54 -25.84 3.36
CA LEU A 300 15.83 -25.35 3.81
C LEU A 300 16.94 -26.36 3.50
N GLU A 301 18.06 -25.85 2.98
CA GLU A 301 19.30 -26.60 2.77
C GLU A 301 20.48 -25.85 3.38
N MET A 302 21.44 -26.59 3.94
CA MET A 302 22.70 -26.05 4.46
C MET A 302 23.87 -26.55 3.62
N VAL A 303 24.66 -25.63 3.06
CA VAL A 303 25.88 -25.90 2.27
C VAL A 303 26.98 -24.96 2.73
N ASP A 304 28.14 -25.50 3.11
CA ASP A 304 29.30 -24.73 3.56
C ASP A 304 28.98 -23.65 4.61
N ASN A 305 28.17 -24.02 5.62
CA ASN A 305 27.65 -23.14 6.68
C ASN A 305 26.75 -21.97 6.21
N LYS A 306 26.28 -22.00 4.97
CA LYS A 306 25.23 -21.11 4.46
C LYS A 306 23.91 -21.85 4.33
N PHE A 307 22.81 -21.12 4.50
CA PHE A 307 21.46 -21.61 4.47
C PHE A 307 20.71 -21.02 3.28
N TYR A 308 19.97 -21.86 2.58
CA TYR A 308 19.19 -21.50 1.41
C TYR A 308 17.76 -21.94 1.62
N ALA A 309 16.83 -20.98 1.55
CA ALA A 309 15.44 -21.19 1.91
C ALA A 309 14.48 -20.90 0.74
N PHE A 310 13.42 -21.67 0.65
CA PHE A 310 12.22 -21.36 -0.13
C PHE A 310 11.00 -21.38 0.78
N ILE A 311 10.10 -20.41 0.63
CA ILE A 311 8.92 -20.29 1.49
C ILE A 311 7.66 -20.19 0.64
N PHE A 312 6.71 -21.09 0.90
CA PHE A 312 5.36 -21.02 0.38
C PHE A 312 4.38 -20.75 1.52
N GLN A 313 3.49 -19.79 1.31
CA GLN A 313 2.46 -19.40 2.28
C GLN A 313 1.13 -19.13 1.57
N GLU A 314 0.05 -19.65 2.12
CA GLU A 314 -1.32 -19.47 1.61
C GLU A 314 -2.33 -19.37 2.76
N LYS A 315 -3.36 -18.52 2.60
CA LYS A 315 -4.39 -18.31 3.63
C LYS A 315 -5.55 -19.30 3.48
N LEU A 316 -5.20 -20.57 3.33
CA LEU A 316 -6.10 -21.71 3.17
C LEU A 316 -5.61 -22.89 4.01
N PRO A 317 -6.51 -23.80 4.42
CA PRO A 317 -6.11 -25.01 5.14
C PRO A 317 -5.12 -25.86 4.35
N ALA A 318 -4.21 -26.54 5.05
CA ALA A 318 -3.21 -27.40 4.41
C ALA A 318 -3.84 -28.60 3.68
N SER A 319 -5.08 -28.95 4.03
CA SER A 319 -5.89 -29.98 3.38
C SER A 319 -6.67 -29.49 2.15
N ASP A 320 -6.65 -28.19 1.83
CA ASP A 320 -7.28 -27.67 0.62
C ASP A 320 -6.62 -28.27 -0.63
N PRO A 321 -7.37 -28.78 -1.62
CA PRO A 321 -6.81 -29.41 -2.81
C PRO A 321 -5.80 -28.54 -3.57
N ARG A 322 -5.98 -27.20 -3.57
CA ARG A 322 -5.05 -26.27 -4.23
C ARG A 322 -3.72 -26.22 -3.49
N VAL A 323 -3.78 -26.11 -2.16
CA VAL A 323 -2.60 -26.10 -1.29
C VAL A 323 -1.85 -27.43 -1.40
N LEU A 324 -2.56 -28.55 -1.34
CA LEU A 324 -1.97 -29.90 -1.49
C LEU A 324 -1.25 -30.08 -2.83
N ASN A 325 -1.87 -29.68 -3.94
CA ASN A 325 -1.25 -29.80 -5.27
C ASN A 325 -0.02 -28.90 -5.41
N THR A 326 -0.06 -27.70 -4.83
CA THR A 326 1.10 -26.79 -4.82
C THR A 326 2.25 -27.38 -4.00
N ILE A 327 1.97 -27.85 -2.77
CA ILE A 327 2.99 -28.48 -1.93
C ILE A 327 3.56 -29.73 -2.60
N LYS A 328 2.74 -30.59 -3.21
CA LYS A 328 3.19 -31.75 -4.01
C LYS A 328 4.22 -31.35 -5.07
N THR A 329 3.93 -30.27 -5.78
CA THR A 329 4.79 -29.73 -6.84
C THR A 329 6.10 -29.21 -6.27
N ILE A 330 6.05 -28.44 -5.18
CA ILE A 330 7.23 -27.90 -4.48
C ILE A 330 8.14 -29.03 -3.99
N LEU A 331 7.58 -30.02 -3.27
CA LEU A 331 8.37 -31.12 -2.70
C LEU A 331 9.11 -31.92 -3.77
N SER A 332 8.48 -32.12 -4.93
CA SER A 332 9.08 -32.85 -6.05
C SER A 332 10.15 -32.00 -6.75
N ASN A 333 9.83 -30.76 -7.10
CA ASN A 333 10.72 -29.91 -7.89
C ASN A 333 11.94 -29.41 -7.11
N LEU A 334 11.83 -29.26 -5.78
CA LEU A 334 12.94 -28.87 -4.92
C LEU A 334 13.68 -30.07 -4.31
N ASN A 335 13.38 -31.30 -4.77
CA ASN A 335 14.03 -32.54 -4.35
C ASN A 335 14.06 -32.77 -2.82
N VAL A 336 12.96 -32.46 -2.12
CA VAL A 336 12.90 -32.55 -0.66
C VAL A 336 13.00 -34.00 -0.19
N HIS A 337 13.93 -34.33 0.71
CA HIS A 337 14.10 -35.72 1.16
C HIS A 337 13.37 -36.06 2.47
N THR A 338 13.03 -35.04 3.29
CA THR A 338 12.25 -35.21 4.52
C THR A 338 11.28 -34.03 4.68
N LEU A 339 10.01 -34.34 4.90
CA LEU A 339 8.97 -33.40 5.27
C LEU A 339 8.62 -33.56 6.75
N TYR A 340 8.86 -32.52 7.54
CA TYR A 340 8.37 -32.38 8.90
C TYR A 340 6.98 -31.75 8.89
N ILE A 341 6.05 -32.31 9.67
CA ILE A 341 4.66 -31.83 9.72
C ILE A 341 4.33 -31.47 11.16
N GLU A 342 3.95 -30.22 11.40
CA GLU A 342 3.43 -29.78 12.69
C GLU A 342 2.01 -30.30 12.91
N ASP A 343 1.93 -31.53 13.43
CA ASP A 343 0.67 -32.23 13.64
C ASP A 343 0.16 -31.96 15.06
N ARG A 344 -0.87 -31.10 15.18
CA ARG A 344 -1.43 -30.67 16.46
C ARG A 344 -2.18 -31.82 17.16
N ASP A 345 -2.70 -32.79 16.39
CA ASP A 345 -3.53 -33.89 16.87
C ASP A 345 -2.69 -35.05 17.40
N ASN A 346 -1.68 -35.49 16.63
CA ASN A 346 -0.92 -36.69 16.98
C ASN A 346 0.45 -36.80 16.26
N THR A 347 1.52 -36.81 17.05
CA THR A 347 2.91 -36.91 16.57
C THR A 347 3.45 -38.35 16.41
N THR A 348 2.63 -39.38 16.63
CA THR A 348 3.01 -40.80 16.47
C THR A 348 2.80 -41.34 15.06
N GLY A 349 2.24 -40.53 14.16
CA GLY A 349 1.93 -40.88 12.76
C GLY A 349 0.46 -41.05 12.42
N GLN A 350 -0.44 -40.87 13.38
CA GLN A 350 -1.88 -41.06 13.18
C GLN A 350 -2.67 -39.76 12.99
N GLY A 351 -2.02 -38.61 13.02
CA GLY A 351 -2.65 -37.31 12.88
C GLY A 351 -3.24 -37.08 11.48
N SER A 352 -4.24 -36.21 11.42
CA SER A 352 -5.09 -35.98 10.25
C SER A 352 -4.29 -35.44 9.06
N ILE A 353 -3.45 -34.44 9.31
CA ILE A 353 -2.55 -33.85 8.32
C ILE A 353 -1.47 -34.86 7.91
N THR A 354 -0.84 -35.54 8.87
CA THR A 354 0.15 -36.58 8.57
C THR A 354 -0.41 -37.64 7.60
N LYS A 355 -1.60 -38.18 7.87
CA LYS A 355 -2.25 -39.19 6.99
C LYS A 355 -2.52 -38.64 5.60
N THR A 356 -2.95 -37.37 5.50
CA THR A 356 -3.19 -36.69 4.22
C THR A 356 -1.92 -36.66 3.38
N PHE A 357 -0.79 -36.27 3.98
CA PHE A 357 0.50 -36.22 3.28
C PHE A 357 1.11 -37.59 3.00
N MET A 358 0.85 -38.60 3.84
CA MET A 358 1.19 -39.99 3.53
C MET A 358 0.43 -40.50 2.30
N GLY A 359 -0.85 -40.18 2.18
CA GLY A 359 -1.66 -40.47 0.99
C GLY A 359 -1.16 -39.72 -0.25
N LEU A 360 -0.83 -38.44 -0.10
CA LEU A 360 -0.28 -37.61 -1.17
C LEU A 360 1.03 -38.21 -1.74
N ARG A 361 1.95 -38.60 -0.85
CA ARG A 361 3.24 -39.25 -1.19
C ARG A 361 3.04 -40.57 -1.93
N ALA A 362 2.02 -41.36 -1.59
CA ALA A 362 1.75 -42.64 -2.26
C ALA A 362 1.42 -42.49 -3.76
N HIS A 363 1.05 -41.27 -4.20
CA HIS A 363 0.76 -40.93 -5.59
C HIS A 363 1.84 -40.04 -6.22
N MET A 364 3.08 -40.10 -5.70
CA MET A 364 4.24 -39.35 -6.18
C MET A 364 5.33 -40.32 -6.63
N ASN A 365 6.02 -39.96 -7.72
CA ASN A 365 7.25 -40.66 -8.12
C ASN A 365 8.44 -40.26 -7.24
N HIS A 366 8.37 -39.08 -6.61
CA HIS A 366 9.38 -38.58 -5.69
C HIS A 366 9.14 -39.14 -4.28
N TYR A 367 10.15 -39.82 -3.72
CA TYR A 367 10.09 -40.39 -2.38
C TYR A 367 10.77 -39.47 -1.36
N TYR A 368 10.05 -39.16 -0.28
CA TYR A 368 10.56 -38.40 0.85
C TYR A 368 10.03 -38.99 2.17
N ARG A 369 10.78 -38.84 3.26
CA ARG A 369 10.36 -39.29 4.59
C ARG A 369 9.35 -38.30 5.18
N ILE A 370 8.38 -38.79 5.95
CA ILE A 370 7.45 -37.92 6.68
C ILE A 370 7.75 -38.01 8.17
N ALA A 371 7.83 -36.87 8.84
CA ALA A 371 8.20 -36.75 10.25
C ALA A 371 7.19 -35.87 10.99
N PRO A 372 6.14 -36.45 11.60
CA PRO A 372 5.23 -35.72 12.45
C PRO A 372 6.00 -35.18 13.65
N ILE A 373 5.81 -33.90 13.93
CA ILE A 373 6.55 -33.18 14.96
C ILE A 373 5.64 -32.14 15.61
N LYS A 374 6.03 -31.70 16.81
CA LYS A 374 5.42 -30.55 17.46
C LYS A 374 6.50 -29.82 18.25
N PRO A 375 6.66 -28.49 18.09
CA PRO A 375 7.55 -27.71 18.92
C PRO A 375 7.11 -27.71 20.40
N ILE A 376 8.06 -27.79 21.33
CA ILE A 376 7.82 -27.75 22.78
C ILE A 376 8.05 -26.34 23.33
N ILE A 377 9.08 -25.66 22.81
CA ILE A 377 9.41 -24.29 23.18
C ILE A 377 8.39 -23.30 22.59
N ASN A 378 8.37 -22.08 23.12
CA ASN A 378 7.49 -21.03 22.58
C ASN A 378 7.95 -20.56 21.17
N LYS A 379 7.02 -20.00 20.41
CA LYS A 379 7.20 -19.53 19.01
C LYS A 379 8.25 -18.41 18.93
N PHE A 380 8.18 -17.42 19.81
CA PHE A 380 9.12 -16.30 19.85
C PHE A 380 10.59 -16.72 20.01
N THR A 381 10.87 -17.63 20.95
CA THR A 381 12.23 -18.14 21.21
C THR A 381 12.77 -18.88 19.99
N ARG A 382 11.94 -19.60 19.23
CA ARG A 382 12.37 -20.22 17.98
C ARG A 382 12.69 -19.16 16.93
N ILE A 383 11.77 -18.23 16.68
CA ILE A 383 11.95 -17.18 15.66
C ILE A 383 13.22 -16.35 15.95
N ALA A 384 13.51 -16.07 17.23
CA ALA A 384 14.73 -15.37 17.64
C ALA A 384 16.03 -16.07 17.19
N THR A 385 16.02 -17.39 16.98
CA THR A 385 17.20 -18.12 16.46
C THR A 385 17.60 -17.71 15.05
N LEU A 386 16.68 -17.12 14.27
CA LEU A 386 16.93 -16.64 12.91
C LEU A 386 17.64 -15.28 12.87
N ILE A 387 17.72 -14.55 13.98
CA ILE A 387 18.32 -13.19 14.02
C ILE A 387 19.78 -13.24 13.56
N GLY A 388 20.57 -14.16 14.11
CA GLY A 388 21.96 -14.36 13.74
C GLY A 388 22.18 -14.66 12.25
N PRO A 389 21.60 -15.74 11.70
CA PRO A 389 21.82 -16.13 10.31
C PRO A 389 21.25 -15.13 9.29
N ILE A 390 20.15 -14.43 9.59
CA ILE A 390 19.64 -13.36 8.70
C ILE A 390 20.55 -12.14 8.75
N ASN A 391 20.92 -11.64 9.92
CA ASN A 391 21.76 -10.44 10.04
C ASN A 391 23.17 -10.63 9.48
N SER A 392 23.70 -11.84 9.54
CA SER A 392 25.01 -12.20 8.96
C SER A 392 24.95 -12.53 7.46
N SER A 393 23.78 -12.44 6.82
CA SER A 393 23.55 -12.88 5.42
C SER A 393 23.96 -14.34 5.16
N ASN A 394 23.99 -15.16 6.21
CA ASN A 394 24.24 -16.60 6.11
C ASN A 394 22.98 -17.36 5.69
N LEU A 395 21.79 -16.76 5.85
CA LEU A 395 20.53 -17.29 5.33
C LEU A 395 20.05 -16.45 4.15
N SER A 396 19.89 -17.11 3.00
CA SER A 396 19.36 -16.53 1.77
C SER A 396 18.00 -17.14 1.45
N ILE A 397 17.04 -16.31 1.04
CA ILE A 397 15.70 -16.74 0.66
C ILE A 397 15.54 -16.57 -0.85
N LEU A 398 14.97 -17.56 -1.52
CA LEU A 398 14.70 -17.48 -2.96
C LEU A 398 13.63 -16.42 -3.25
N ASP A 399 13.88 -15.54 -4.21
CA ASP A 399 13.05 -14.39 -4.57
C ASP A 399 11.67 -14.76 -5.14
N PHE A 400 11.52 -16.00 -5.61
CA PHE A 400 10.25 -16.60 -6.02
C PHE A 400 9.47 -17.27 -4.88
N SER A 401 9.86 -17.06 -3.62
CA SER A 401 9.05 -17.39 -2.45
C SER A 401 7.75 -16.56 -2.41
N SER A 402 6.75 -17.02 -1.64
CA SER A 402 5.49 -16.29 -1.46
C SER A 402 5.74 -14.86 -0.96
N LYS A 403 5.28 -13.86 -1.73
CA LYS A 403 5.43 -12.44 -1.36
C LYS A 403 4.78 -12.09 -0.02
N SER A 404 3.70 -12.79 0.35
CA SER A 404 3.07 -12.69 1.67
C SER A 404 4.05 -13.06 2.77
N ALA A 405 4.74 -14.20 2.66
CA ALA A 405 5.75 -14.63 3.63
C ALA A 405 6.90 -13.62 3.75
N ILE A 406 7.41 -13.09 2.63
CA ILE A 406 8.47 -12.07 2.65
C ILE A 406 7.97 -10.78 3.35
N SER A 407 6.75 -10.34 3.04
CA SER A 407 6.10 -9.22 3.72
C SER A 407 6.01 -9.45 5.23
N ASP A 408 5.65 -10.66 5.66
CA ASP A 408 5.46 -10.99 7.07
C ASP A 408 6.78 -10.99 7.84
N ILE A 409 7.87 -11.46 7.22
CA ILE A 409 9.23 -11.37 7.77
C ILE A 409 9.60 -9.91 8.05
N TYR A 410 9.38 -9.01 7.08
CA TYR A 410 9.67 -7.58 7.25
C TYR A 410 8.71 -6.87 8.21
N LYS A 411 7.53 -7.41 8.47
CA LYS A 411 6.56 -6.84 9.43
C LYS A 411 6.75 -7.36 10.85
N TYR A 412 7.53 -8.41 11.04
CA TYR A 412 7.64 -9.09 12.34
C TYR A 412 8.33 -8.21 13.41
N LYS A 413 7.59 -7.99 14.50
CA LYS A 413 8.02 -7.18 15.66
C LYS A 413 8.27 -7.98 16.92
N GLY A 414 7.89 -9.26 16.93
CA GLY A 414 8.04 -10.11 18.11
C GLY A 414 7.10 -9.76 19.28
N ASP A 415 6.04 -8.99 19.04
CA ASP A 415 5.05 -8.56 20.03
C ASP A 415 3.82 -9.49 20.12
N GLY A 416 3.85 -10.61 19.39
CA GLY A 416 2.75 -11.58 19.29
C GLY A 416 1.55 -11.08 18.48
N LYS A 417 1.68 -9.95 17.76
CA LYS A 417 0.63 -9.37 16.93
C LYS A 417 1.08 -9.30 15.46
N GLY A 418 0.87 -10.38 14.73
CA GLY A 418 1.17 -10.46 13.30
C GLY A 418 1.10 -11.89 12.78
N ASP A 419 1.08 -12.02 11.45
CA ASP A 419 1.23 -13.32 10.77
C ASP A 419 2.70 -13.74 10.89
N ASP A 420 2.97 -14.86 11.58
CA ASP A 420 4.34 -15.33 11.87
C ASP A 420 4.55 -16.82 11.56
N ASP A 421 3.63 -17.45 10.83
CA ASP A 421 3.64 -18.88 10.49
C ASP A 421 4.85 -19.26 9.61
N SER A 422 5.20 -18.42 8.63
CA SER A 422 6.40 -18.63 7.79
C SER A 422 7.70 -18.51 8.57
N LEU A 423 7.80 -17.52 9.46
CA LEU A 423 8.95 -17.35 10.35
C LEU A 423 9.09 -18.51 11.33
N ASP A 424 7.97 -19.01 11.86
CA ASP A 424 7.99 -20.14 12.76
C ASP A 424 8.43 -21.42 12.06
N SER A 425 7.83 -21.73 10.91
CA SER A 425 8.21 -22.87 10.08
C SER A 425 9.68 -22.81 9.66
N LEU A 426 10.18 -21.64 9.25
CA LEU A 426 11.60 -21.44 8.91
C LEU A 426 12.51 -21.64 10.13
N SER A 427 12.11 -21.13 11.29
CA SER A 427 12.89 -21.25 12.52
C SER A 427 12.97 -22.70 13.00
N ALA A 428 11.88 -23.46 12.86
CA ALA A 428 11.87 -24.89 13.18
C ALA A 428 12.84 -25.68 12.29
N LEU A 429 12.88 -25.40 10.98
CA LEU A 429 13.86 -25.99 10.07
C LEU A 429 15.30 -25.65 10.42
N TYR A 430 15.56 -24.38 10.71
CA TYR A 430 16.88 -23.92 11.09
C TYR A 430 17.39 -24.69 12.31
N MET A 431 16.54 -24.86 13.34
CA MET A 431 16.87 -25.65 14.52
C MET A 431 17.07 -27.14 14.19
N LEU A 432 16.25 -27.71 13.32
CA LEU A 432 16.37 -29.12 12.88
C LEU A 432 17.70 -29.40 12.15
N LEU A 433 18.25 -28.42 11.42
CA LEU A 433 19.55 -28.56 10.74
C LEU A 433 20.75 -28.25 11.63
N THR A 434 20.61 -27.35 12.61
CA THR A 434 21.74 -26.82 13.38
C THR A 434 21.95 -27.49 14.73
N LEU A 435 20.90 -28.05 15.34
CA LEU A 435 20.98 -28.66 16.66
C LEU A 435 21.35 -30.14 16.60
N ASP A 436 22.12 -30.59 17.58
CA ASP A 436 22.39 -32.01 17.75
C ASP A 436 21.17 -32.80 18.27
N LYS A 437 21.25 -34.13 18.20
CA LYS A 437 20.15 -35.02 18.62
C LYS A 437 19.76 -34.88 20.11
N ARG A 438 20.68 -34.46 20.99
CA ARG A 438 20.40 -34.29 22.41
C ARG A 438 19.66 -32.98 22.64
N ALA A 439 20.10 -31.89 22.00
CA ALA A 439 19.47 -30.58 22.03
C ALA A 439 18.06 -30.63 21.42
N LEU A 440 17.87 -31.30 20.28
CA LEU A 440 16.55 -31.41 19.63
C LEU A 440 15.44 -31.96 20.54
N LYS A 441 15.77 -32.88 21.47
CA LYS A 441 14.79 -33.43 22.42
C LYS A 441 14.22 -32.40 23.40
N ALA A 442 14.92 -31.28 23.61
CA ALA A 442 14.44 -30.18 24.45
C ALA A 442 13.51 -29.23 23.68
N HIS A 443 13.53 -29.27 22.35
CA HIS A 443 12.83 -28.31 21.49
C HIS A 443 11.64 -28.88 20.75
N PHE A 444 11.63 -30.19 20.49
CA PHE A 444 10.59 -30.87 19.74
C PHE A 444 10.15 -32.17 20.42
N THR A 445 8.91 -32.58 20.13
CA THR A 445 8.44 -33.93 20.47
C THR A 445 9.29 -35.01 19.81
N LYS A 446 9.13 -36.25 20.27
CA LYS A 446 9.88 -37.39 19.73
C LYS A 446 9.60 -37.55 18.22
N ILE A 447 10.61 -37.28 17.42
CA ILE A 447 10.54 -37.38 15.96
C ILE A 447 10.52 -38.85 15.55
N ARG A 448 9.51 -39.24 14.76
CA ARG A 448 9.39 -40.57 14.16
C ARG A 448 9.34 -40.42 12.64
N LEU A 449 10.22 -41.13 11.94
CA LEU A 449 10.23 -41.17 10.48
C LEU A 449 9.26 -42.25 9.96
N LEU A 450 8.43 -41.88 8.99
CA LEU A 450 7.39 -42.68 8.34
C LEU A 450 7.54 -42.72 6.81
#